data_AF-A0A410PJN3-F1
#
_entry.id   AF-A0A410PJN3-F1
#
_cell.length_a   1.000
_cell.length_b   1.000
_cell.length_c   1.000
_cell.angle_alpha   90.00
_cell.angle_beta   90.00
_cell.angle_gamma   90.00
#
_symmetry.space_group_name_H-M   'P 1'
#
loop_
_entity.id
_entity.type
_entity.pdbx_description
1 polymer ?
#
loop_
_entity_poly.entity_id
_entity_poly.type
_entity_poly.pdbx_seq_one_letter_code
_entity_poly.pdbx_strand_id
1 'polypeptide(L)'
;MSKEYWIKGKPATFATSREKPWKEEIINTLGNKKNNFEAIEFEFIFNDDNFKKYEFDIDNLCEPVFAVLTTTLGWFYGKRINIKYWKAKKRIGDIEGLYIREIDKNTVSLPNTIPIFDAIFKGKFPNKATDEAIPKWIKEISEFKKANNKCTIHLQFGSKNLSIATISNGKVKPIIDCLYPIIGGNAGAPEDEKVETIIVEKQIENLEDNMVKVTIWE
;
A
#
# COMPACT_ATOMS: atom_id res chain seq x y z
N MET A 1 -14.19 -3.78 20.02
CA MET A 1 -13.08 -2.82 20.22
C MET A 1 -11.99 -3.23 19.24
N SER A 2 -11.61 -2.36 18.31
CA SER A 2 -10.48 -2.59 17.41
C SER A 2 -9.19 -2.62 18.22
N LYS A 3 -8.28 -3.56 17.91
CA LYS A 3 -6.95 -3.58 18.52
C LYS A 3 -6.03 -2.56 17.82
N GLU A 4 -5.31 -1.78 18.61
CA GLU A 4 -4.32 -0.82 18.14
C GLU A 4 -2.97 -1.07 18.83
N TYR A 5 -1.89 -0.96 18.05
CA TYR A 5 -0.52 -1.07 18.53
C TYR A 5 0.30 0.12 18.06
N TRP A 6 1.09 0.71 18.95
CA TRP A 6 2.05 1.75 18.63
C TRP A 6 3.46 1.20 18.69
N ILE A 7 4.19 1.34 17.59
CA ILE A 7 5.60 0.96 17.46
C ILE A 7 6.40 2.25 17.35
N LYS A 8 7.15 2.57 18.40
CA LYS A 8 7.99 3.77 18.43
C LYS A 8 9.24 3.56 17.58
N GLY A 9 9.71 4.63 16.94
CA GLY A 9 11.00 4.61 16.23
C GLY A 9 10.84 5.10 14.81
N LYS A 10 11.89 4.95 14.00
CA LYS A 10 11.89 5.46 12.63
C LYS A 10 11.49 4.35 11.65
N PRO A 11 10.33 4.44 10.98
CA PRO A 11 9.99 3.49 9.94
C PRO A 11 11.07 3.41 8.86
N ALA A 12 11.32 2.21 8.38
CA ALA A 12 12.32 1.95 7.35
C ALA A 12 11.71 1.15 6.19
N THR A 13 12.15 1.46 4.98
CA THR A 13 11.84 0.69 3.77
C THR A 13 12.67 -0.60 3.71
N PHE A 14 12.21 -1.58 2.91
CA PHE A 14 12.97 -2.79 2.65
C PHE A 14 14.27 -2.52 1.87
N ALA A 15 15.20 -3.46 1.92
CA ALA A 15 16.51 -3.41 1.28
C ALA A 15 17.37 -2.20 1.72
N THR A 16 17.15 -1.70 2.94
CA THR A 16 17.99 -0.66 3.54
C THR A 16 18.71 -1.18 4.79
N SER A 17 19.82 -0.54 5.16
CA SER A 17 20.54 -0.85 6.42
C SER A 17 19.67 -0.67 7.67
N ARG A 18 18.57 0.10 7.57
CA ARG A 18 17.61 0.35 8.65
C ARG A 18 16.51 -0.70 8.75
N GLU A 19 16.35 -1.57 7.74
CA GLU A 19 15.28 -2.57 7.72
C GLU A 19 15.37 -3.54 8.90
N LYS A 20 16.57 -4.08 9.19
CA LYS A 20 16.75 -5.06 10.25
C LYS A 20 16.43 -4.49 11.64
N PRO A 21 17.03 -3.35 12.08
CA PRO A 21 16.65 -2.73 13.34
C PRO A 21 15.15 -2.40 13.43
N TRP A 22 14.54 -1.97 12.32
CA TRP A 22 13.11 -1.69 12.29
C TRP A 22 12.26 -2.94 12.51
N LYS A 23 12.60 -4.07 11.87
CA LYS A 23 11.92 -5.35 12.09
C LYS A 23 12.05 -5.83 13.54
N GLU A 24 13.23 -5.69 14.13
CA GLU A 24 13.47 -6.04 15.55
C GLU A 24 12.58 -5.22 16.49
N GLU A 25 12.40 -3.93 16.24
CA GLU A 25 11.52 -3.07 17.04
C GLU A 25 10.04 -3.49 16.94
N ILE A 26 9.56 -3.83 15.75
CA ILE A 26 8.21 -4.37 15.54
C ILE A 26 8.02 -5.68 16.34
N ILE A 27 9.01 -6.59 16.28
CA ILE A 27 8.98 -7.87 17.00
C ILE A 27 8.93 -7.62 18.52
N ASN A 28 9.80 -6.75 19.04
CA ASN A 28 9.89 -6.46 20.47
C ASN A 28 8.59 -5.84 21.00
N THR A 29 8.00 -4.90 20.25
CA THR A 29 6.75 -4.22 20.63
C THR A 29 5.55 -5.17 20.61
N LEU A 30 5.44 -6.00 19.57
CA LEU A 30 4.29 -6.89 19.41
C LEU A 30 4.43 -8.16 20.27
N GLY A 31 5.65 -8.66 20.49
CA GLY A 31 5.92 -9.86 21.27
C GLY A 31 5.17 -11.07 20.71
N ASN A 32 4.55 -11.88 21.57
CA ASN A 32 3.81 -13.09 21.17
C ASN A 32 2.34 -12.84 20.78
N LYS A 33 1.94 -11.58 20.56
CA LYS A 33 0.58 -11.26 20.15
C LYS A 33 0.30 -11.91 18.80
N LYS A 34 -0.79 -12.66 18.70
CA LYS A 34 -1.26 -13.26 17.44
C LYS A 34 -2.50 -12.55 16.96
N ASN A 35 -2.63 -12.53 15.65
CA ASN A 35 -3.76 -11.93 15.02
C ASN A 35 -4.20 -12.65 13.75
N ASN A 36 -5.48 -13.03 13.68
CA ASN A 36 -6.06 -13.79 12.57
C ASN A 36 -7.09 -12.98 11.78
N PHE A 37 -7.09 -11.65 11.89
CA PHE A 37 -7.95 -10.80 11.07
C PHE A 37 -7.58 -10.89 9.60
N GLU A 38 -8.45 -10.41 8.72
CA GLU A 38 -8.22 -10.37 7.28
C GLU A 38 -7.92 -8.94 6.77
N ALA A 39 -8.02 -7.94 7.65
CA ALA A 39 -7.92 -6.52 7.36
C ALA A 39 -7.01 -5.81 8.36
N ILE A 40 -6.17 -4.88 7.88
CA ILE A 40 -5.18 -4.17 8.70
C ILE A 40 -4.93 -2.75 8.18
N GLU A 41 -4.71 -1.81 9.11
CA GLU A 41 -4.29 -0.45 8.78
C GLU A 41 -2.90 -0.16 9.34
N PHE A 42 -2.08 0.51 8.54
CA PHE A 42 -0.79 1.09 8.91
C PHE A 42 -0.85 2.61 8.82
N GLU A 43 -0.38 3.29 9.85
CA GLU A 43 -0.15 4.74 9.82
C GLU A 43 1.28 5.02 10.21
N PHE A 44 2.08 5.36 9.21
CA PHE A 44 3.47 5.77 9.36
C PHE A 44 3.53 7.25 9.70
N ILE A 45 4.17 7.56 10.83
CA ILE A 45 4.35 8.93 11.29
C ILE A 45 5.84 9.26 11.22
N PHE A 46 6.14 10.37 10.56
CA PHE A 46 7.50 10.91 10.46
C PHE A 46 7.51 12.33 11.01
N ASN A 47 8.64 12.77 11.55
CA ASN A 47 8.83 14.18 11.81
C ASN A 47 9.05 14.94 10.48
N ASP A 48 8.90 16.26 10.51
CA ASP A 48 8.97 17.10 9.30
C ASP A 48 10.32 16.94 8.55
N ASP A 49 11.42 16.92 9.30
CA ASP A 49 12.78 16.76 8.74
C ASP A 49 12.94 15.44 7.96
N ASN A 50 12.51 14.33 8.55
CA ASN A 50 12.61 13.02 7.90
C ASN A 50 11.60 12.85 6.79
N PHE A 51 10.39 13.43 6.93
CA PHE A 51 9.37 13.37 5.88
C PHE A 51 9.88 14.03 4.59
N LYS A 52 10.52 15.21 4.71
CA LYS A 52 11.10 15.94 3.58
C LYS A 52 12.36 15.29 3.02
N LYS A 53 13.17 14.63 3.86
CA LYS A 53 14.47 14.11 3.46
C LYS A 53 14.42 12.83 2.63
N TYR A 54 13.42 11.97 2.85
CA TYR A 54 13.49 10.57 2.40
C TYR A 54 12.39 10.17 1.41
N GLU A 55 11.47 11.08 1.06
CA GLU A 55 10.46 10.88 -0.01
C GLU A 55 9.89 9.45 -0.04
N PHE A 56 9.42 8.96 1.11
CA PHE A 56 9.18 7.52 1.26
C PHE A 56 7.98 7.01 0.46
N ASP A 57 8.20 6.01 -0.39
CA ASP A 57 7.11 5.25 -1.01
C ASP A 57 6.41 4.38 0.04
N ILE A 58 5.09 4.51 0.12
CA ILE A 58 4.30 3.84 1.17
C ILE A 58 4.37 2.31 1.04
N ASP A 59 4.35 1.80 -0.19
CA ASP A 59 4.44 0.37 -0.45
C ASP A 59 5.76 -0.21 0.06
N ASN A 60 6.88 0.49 -0.16
CA ASN A 60 8.21 0.12 0.33
C ASN A 60 8.29 0.10 1.86
N LEU A 61 7.53 0.95 2.56
CA LEU A 61 7.40 0.95 4.02
C LEU A 61 6.59 -0.27 4.54
N CYS A 62 5.64 -0.77 3.76
CA CYS A 62 4.77 -1.88 4.16
C CYS A 62 5.46 -3.24 4.13
N GLU A 63 6.39 -3.47 3.19
CA GLU A 63 7.09 -4.75 3.00
C GLU A 63 7.74 -5.31 4.28
N PRO A 64 8.57 -4.55 5.04
CA PRO A 64 9.17 -5.09 6.26
C PRO A 64 8.15 -5.36 7.36
N VAL A 65 7.07 -4.58 7.42
CA VAL A 65 5.97 -4.78 8.38
C VAL A 65 5.25 -6.09 8.06
N PHE A 66 4.81 -6.28 6.81
CA PHE A 66 4.17 -7.53 6.40
C PHE A 66 5.06 -8.74 6.63
N ALA A 67 6.37 -8.64 6.36
CA ALA A 67 7.31 -9.72 6.62
C ALA A 67 7.32 -10.14 8.10
N VAL A 68 7.38 -9.18 9.04
CA VAL A 68 7.37 -9.48 10.48
C VAL A 68 6.03 -10.07 10.91
N LEU A 69 4.92 -9.41 10.55
CA LEU A 69 3.60 -9.83 10.97
C LEU A 69 3.30 -11.26 10.53
N THR A 70 3.58 -11.62 9.28
CA THR A 70 3.28 -12.97 8.78
C THR A 70 4.35 -13.97 9.19
N THR A 71 5.62 -13.72 8.84
CA THR A 71 6.66 -14.76 8.92
C THR A 71 7.15 -14.99 10.34
N THR A 72 7.30 -13.92 11.13
CA THR A 72 7.84 -14.01 12.49
C THR A 72 6.73 -14.19 13.53
N LEU A 73 5.67 -13.38 13.45
CA LEU A 73 4.60 -13.37 14.46
C LEU A 73 3.44 -14.32 14.14
N GLY A 74 3.41 -14.90 12.93
CA GLY A 74 2.39 -15.84 12.52
C GLY A 74 0.99 -15.22 12.36
N TRP A 75 0.89 -13.90 12.23
CA TRP A 75 -0.39 -13.25 11.91
C TRP A 75 -0.88 -13.71 10.54
N PHE A 76 -2.20 -13.66 10.34
CA PHE A 76 -2.82 -14.11 9.09
C PHE A 76 -2.49 -15.58 8.79
N TYR A 77 -2.49 -16.43 9.83
CA TYR A 77 -2.04 -17.83 9.75
C TYR A 77 -0.63 -18.00 9.14
N GLY A 78 0.23 -17.02 9.39
CA GLY A 78 1.61 -16.97 8.89
C GLY A 78 1.77 -16.72 7.40
N LYS A 79 0.69 -16.32 6.68
CA LYS A 79 0.74 -16.19 5.21
C LYS A 79 0.12 -14.88 4.73
N ARG A 80 0.88 -14.14 3.90
CA ARG A 80 0.45 -12.88 3.27
C ARG A 80 -0.78 -13.02 2.38
N ILE A 81 -0.98 -14.19 1.77
CA ILE A 81 -2.16 -14.47 0.93
C ILE A 81 -3.49 -14.38 1.71
N ASN A 82 -3.46 -14.49 3.04
CA ASN A 82 -4.65 -14.41 3.87
C ASN A 82 -5.07 -12.97 4.21
N ILE A 83 -4.25 -11.97 3.87
CA ILE A 83 -4.62 -10.56 3.97
C ILE A 83 -5.55 -10.24 2.80
N LYS A 84 -6.81 -9.89 3.10
CA LYS A 84 -7.83 -9.53 2.10
C LYS A 84 -8.00 -8.03 1.93
N TYR A 85 -7.60 -7.25 2.93
CA TYR A 85 -7.67 -5.81 2.92
C TYR A 85 -6.47 -5.23 3.66
N TRP A 86 -5.87 -4.17 3.13
CA TRP A 86 -5.00 -3.33 3.92
C TRP A 86 -5.08 -1.87 3.50
N LYS A 87 -4.83 -0.99 4.45
CA LYS A 87 -4.68 0.44 4.23
C LYS A 87 -3.36 0.89 4.83
N ALA A 88 -2.61 1.71 4.11
CA ALA A 88 -1.42 2.33 4.63
C ALA A 88 -1.47 3.82 4.34
N LYS A 89 -1.15 4.65 5.33
CA LYS A 89 -0.99 6.09 5.17
C LYS A 89 0.31 6.57 5.77
N LYS A 90 0.87 7.64 5.22
CA LYS A 90 1.98 8.39 5.84
C LYS A 90 1.53 9.80 6.18
N ARG A 91 2.01 10.33 7.29
CA ARG A 91 1.80 11.74 7.67
C ARG A 91 2.95 12.30 8.50
N ILE A 92 2.95 13.62 8.63
CA ILE A 92 3.82 14.33 9.55
C ILE A 92 3.22 14.29 10.97
N GLY A 93 4.09 14.18 11.98
CA GLY A 93 3.70 14.28 13.38
C GLY A 93 4.91 14.39 14.32
N ASP A 94 4.64 14.67 15.59
CA ASP A 94 5.68 14.96 16.58
C ASP A 94 6.46 13.72 17.03
N ILE A 95 5.84 12.55 16.96
CA ILE A 95 6.44 11.29 17.41
C ILE A 95 6.51 10.33 16.23
N GLU A 96 7.74 9.98 15.85
CA GLU A 96 7.98 9.01 14.79
C GLU A 96 7.60 7.60 15.23
N GLY A 97 6.97 6.86 14.31
CA GLY A 97 6.61 5.47 14.53
C GLY A 97 5.57 4.97 13.56
N LEU A 98 4.91 3.89 13.98
CA LEU A 98 3.90 3.19 13.22
C LEU A 98 2.75 2.81 14.15
N TYR A 99 1.53 3.22 13.78
CA TYR A 99 0.33 2.56 14.28
C TYR A 99 -0.03 1.36 13.41
N ILE A 100 -0.33 0.25 14.06
CA ILE A 100 -0.95 -0.92 13.45
C ILE A 100 -2.33 -1.10 14.07
N ARG A 101 -3.37 -1.06 13.24
CA ARG A 101 -4.75 -1.23 13.68
C ARG A 101 -5.41 -2.40 12.99
N GLU A 102 -6.16 -3.17 13.78
CA GLU A 102 -7.26 -3.94 13.24
C GLU A 102 -8.35 -2.99 12.77
N ILE A 103 -8.87 -3.25 11.57
CA ILE A 103 -9.98 -2.50 11.00
C ILE A 103 -11.04 -3.47 10.50
N ASP A 104 -12.31 -3.05 10.58
CA ASP A 104 -13.37 -3.68 9.80
C ASP A 104 -13.35 -3.03 8.42
N LYS A 105 -13.23 -3.84 7.36
CA LYS A 105 -13.24 -3.33 5.98
C LYS A 105 -14.47 -2.47 5.67
N ASN A 106 -15.61 -2.77 6.31
CA ASN A 106 -16.86 -2.04 6.09
C ASN A 106 -16.86 -0.66 6.76
N THR A 107 -15.90 -0.40 7.66
CA THR A 107 -15.77 0.86 8.39
C THR A 107 -14.74 1.79 7.77
N VAL A 108 -14.02 1.35 6.73
CA VAL A 108 -13.00 2.21 6.11
C VAL A 108 -13.66 3.25 5.21
N SER A 109 -13.54 4.50 5.62
CA SER A 109 -13.95 5.64 4.82
C SER A 109 -13.01 5.85 3.64
N LEU A 110 -13.57 5.83 2.43
CA LEU A 110 -12.93 6.39 1.24
C LEU A 110 -13.03 7.93 1.27
N PRO A 111 -12.19 8.65 0.50
CA PRO A 111 -12.37 10.09 0.33
C PRO A 111 -13.78 10.42 -0.20
N ASN A 112 -14.40 11.46 0.35
CA ASN A 112 -15.75 11.92 -0.05
C ASN A 112 -15.72 12.87 -1.25
N THR A 113 -14.61 12.94 -1.98
CA THR A 113 -14.43 13.77 -3.17
C THR A 113 -14.59 12.94 -4.44
N ILE A 114 -14.81 13.61 -5.57
CA ILE A 114 -14.87 12.94 -6.88
C ILE A 114 -13.45 12.47 -7.23
N PRO A 115 -13.24 11.19 -7.58
CA PRO A 115 -11.93 10.70 -7.98
C PRO A 115 -11.47 11.37 -9.28
N ILE A 116 -10.17 11.63 -9.38
CA ILE A 116 -9.53 12.15 -10.61
C ILE A 116 -9.32 11.05 -11.66
N PHE A 117 -9.41 9.79 -11.23
CA PHE A 117 -9.38 8.60 -12.06
C PHE A 117 -10.18 7.48 -11.40
N ASP A 118 -11.08 6.84 -12.15
CA ASP A 118 -11.79 5.65 -11.68
C ASP A 118 -12.05 4.70 -12.86
N ALA A 119 -11.26 3.64 -12.98
CA ALA A 119 -11.37 2.73 -14.12
C ALA A 119 -10.91 1.30 -13.81
N ILE A 120 -11.33 0.34 -14.64
CA ILE A 120 -10.97 -1.08 -14.52
C ILE A 120 -9.96 -1.44 -15.60
N PHE A 121 -8.79 -1.91 -15.18
CA PHE A 121 -7.82 -2.53 -16.08
C PHE A 121 -8.13 -4.03 -16.17
N LYS A 122 -8.25 -4.55 -17.40
CA LYS A 122 -8.37 -5.99 -17.69
C LYS A 122 -7.15 -6.45 -18.47
N GLY A 123 -6.39 -7.38 -17.93
CA GLY A 123 -5.25 -7.95 -18.63
C GLY A 123 -4.18 -8.54 -17.72
N LYS A 124 -3.01 -8.78 -18.29
CA LYS A 124 -1.85 -9.25 -17.51
C LYS A 124 -1.31 -8.09 -16.66
N PHE A 125 -1.31 -8.26 -15.35
CA PHE A 125 -0.71 -7.26 -14.45
C PHE A 125 0.79 -7.10 -14.69
N PRO A 126 1.32 -5.87 -14.57
CA PRO A 126 2.74 -5.61 -14.72
C PRO A 126 3.57 -6.40 -13.70
N ASN A 127 4.84 -6.62 -14.04
CA ASN A 127 5.85 -7.20 -13.16
C ASN A 127 6.92 -6.18 -12.77
N LYS A 128 6.99 -5.04 -13.47
CA LYS A 128 7.97 -3.97 -13.23
C LYS A 128 7.41 -2.62 -13.67
N ALA A 129 7.96 -1.55 -13.11
CA ALA A 129 7.61 -0.16 -13.39
C ALA A 129 7.75 0.29 -14.86
N THR A 130 8.48 -0.46 -15.68
CA THR A 130 8.68 -0.17 -17.12
C THR A 130 7.70 -0.91 -18.03
N ASP A 131 6.81 -1.75 -17.49
CA ASP A 131 5.81 -2.43 -18.30
C ASP A 131 4.75 -1.44 -18.82
N GLU A 132 4.42 -1.54 -20.11
CA GLU A 132 3.60 -0.54 -20.79
C GLU A 132 2.09 -0.80 -20.73
N ALA A 133 1.65 -1.96 -20.22
CA ALA A 133 0.25 -2.38 -20.31
C ALA A 133 -0.71 -1.40 -19.62
N ILE A 134 -0.45 -1.06 -18.36
CA ILE A 134 -1.24 -0.09 -17.60
C ILE A 134 -1.06 1.34 -18.15
N PRO A 135 0.17 1.83 -18.42
CA PRO A 135 0.33 3.17 -18.98
C PRO A 135 -0.35 3.38 -20.34
N LYS A 136 -0.34 2.38 -21.22
CA LYS A 136 -1.07 2.42 -22.50
C LYS A 136 -2.57 2.48 -22.27
N TRP A 137 -3.09 1.59 -21.42
CA TRP A 137 -4.51 1.58 -21.05
C TRP A 137 -4.98 2.92 -20.49
N ILE A 138 -4.21 3.55 -19.59
CA ILE A 138 -4.54 4.88 -19.06
C ILE A 138 -4.60 5.92 -20.18
N LYS A 139 -3.65 5.91 -21.12
CA LYS A 139 -3.62 6.85 -22.24
C LYS A 139 -4.75 6.65 -23.25
N GLU A 140 -5.30 5.44 -23.33
CA GLU A 140 -6.49 5.13 -24.15
C GLU A 140 -7.78 5.65 -23.52
N ILE A 141 -7.80 5.85 -22.20
CA ILE A 141 -8.86 6.58 -21.51
C ILE A 141 -8.66 8.08 -21.80
N SER A 142 -9.45 8.64 -22.71
CA SER A 142 -9.29 10.02 -23.19
C SER A 142 -9.52 11.09 -22.12
N GLU A 143 -10.14 10.73 -20.99
CA GLU A 143 -10.53 11.63 -19.92
C GLU A 143 -9.94 11.19 -18.57
N PHE A 144 -8.72 11.62 -18.26
CA PHE A 144 -8.17 11.57 -16.90
C PHE A 144 -7.44 12.86 -16.56
N LYS A 145 -7.36 13.16 -15.25
CA LYS A 145 -6.56 14.28 -14.75
C LYS A 145 -5.28 13.75 -14.14
N LYS A 146 -4.19 14.49 -14.31
CA LYS A 146 -2.96 14.27 -13.53
C LYS A 146 -3.15 14.77 -12.11
N ALA A 147 -2.63 14.03 -11.14
CA ALA A 147 -2.51 14.50 -9.77
C ALA A 147 -1.45 15.61 -9.70
N ASN A 148 -1.82 16.77 -9.17
CA ASN A 148 -0.91 17.91 -8.99
C ASN A 148 -0.37 17.97 -7.56
N ASN A 149 -1.07 17.35 -6.62
CA ASN A 149 -0.82 17.33 -5.19
C ASN A 149 -0.78 15.88 -4.69
N LYS A 150 -0.75 15.75 -3.36
CA LYS A 150 -0.85 14.49 -2.64
C LYS A 150 -2.12 13.74 -3.02
N CYS A 151 -2.03 12.43 -3.14
CA CYS A 151 -3.15 11.62 -3.62
C CYS A 151 -3.37 10.35 -2.79
N THR A 152 -4.57 9.78 -2.92
CA THR A 152 -4.94 8.47 -2.39
C THR A 152 -5.17 7.51 -3.55
N ILE A 153 -4.60 6.30 -3.45
CA ILE A 153 -4.81 5.22 -4.42
C ILE A 153 -5.61 4.11 -3.75
N HIS A 154 -6.65 3.63 -4.44
CA HIS A 154 -7.38 2.42 -4.08
C HIS A 154 -7.26 1.38 -5.20
N LEU A 155 -6.73 0.21 -4.86
CA LEU A 155 -6.61 -0.94 -5.76
C LEU A 155 -7.54 -2.06 -5.30
N GLN A 156 -8.43 -2.48 -6.20
CA GLN A 156 -9.44 -3.48 -5.94
C GLN A 156 -9.22 -4.65 -6.90
N PHE A 157 -8.88 -5.83 -6.39
CA PHE A 157 -8.55 -7.01 -7.20
C PHE A 157 -9.68 -8.05 -7.19
N GLY A 158 -10.00 -8.64 -8.35
CA GLY A 158 -10.90 -9.80 -8.40
C GLY A 158 -10.30 -11.08 -7.82
N SER A 159 -8.99 -11.27 -8.01
CA SER A 159 -8.32 -12.54 -7.72
C SER A 159 -8.35 -12.96 -6.25
N LYS A 160 -8.74 -14.21 -6.00
CA LYS A 160 -8.64 -14.86 -4.68
C LYS A 160 -7.21 -15.32 -4.35
N ASN A 161 -6.47 -15.71 -5.39
CA ASN A 161 -5.16 -16.35 -5.28
C ASN A 161 -3.98 -15.36 -5.33
N LEU A 162 -4.26 -14.07 -5.55
CA LEU A 162 -3.27 -13.01 -5.49
C LEU A 162 -2.96 -12.62 -4.03
N SER A 163 -1.68 -12.54 -3.68
CA SER A 163 -1.22 -11.93 -2.42
C SER A 163 -1.06 -10.42 -2.62
N ILE A 164 -1.94 -9.64 -2.00
CA ILE A 164 -1.90 -8.17 -2.04
C ILE A 164 -0.89 -7.56 -1.05
N ALA A 165 -0.34 -8.36 -0.14
CA ALA A 165 0.66 -7.92 0.85
C ALA A 165 2.10 -8.33 0.49
N THR A 166 2.29 -8.94 -0.68
CA THR A 166 3.62 -9.13 -1.26
C THR A 166 3.95 -7.88 -2.06
N ILE A 167 4.89 -7.06 -1.60
CA ILE A 167 5.21 -5.80 -2.28
C ILE A 167 6.35 -6.01 -3.27
N SER A 168 7.52 -6.43 -2.78
CA SER A 168 8.78 -6.49 -3.56
C SER A 168 8.67 -7.28 -4.88
N ASN A 169 8.03 -8.46 -4.85
CA ASN A 169 7.84 -9.33 -6.02
C ASN A 169 6.35 -9.59 -6.32
N GLY A 170 5.45 -8.79 -5.75
CA GLY A 170 4.01 -8.97 -5.96
C GLY A 170 3.48 -8.10 -7.10
N LYS A 171 2.17 -7.82 -7.05
CA LYS A 171 1.47 -7.07 -8.10
C LYS A 171 1.16 -5.63 -7.72
N VAL A 172 1.05 -5.34 -6.43
CA VAL A 172 0.68 -4.01 -5.96
C VAL A 172 1.72 -2.96 -6.35
N LYS A 173 3.00 -3.17 -6.01
CA LYS A 173 4.07 -2.22 -6.33
C LYS A 173 4.19 -1.95 -7.84
N PRO A 174 4.34 -2.96 -8.73
CA PRO A 174 4.40 -2.70 -10.16
C PRO A 174 3.16 -2.01 -10.73
N ILE A 175 1.97 -2.26 -10.17
CA ILE A 175 0.76 -1.55 -10.60
C ILE A 175 0.86 -0.07 -10.23
N ILE A 176 1.22 0.26 -8.99
CA ILE A 176 1.40 1.64 -8.52
C ILE A 176 2.46 2.36 -9.36
N ASP A 177 3.62 1.73 -9.57
CA ASP A 177 4.70 2.32 -10.35
C ASP A 177 4.28 2.64 -11.80
N CYS A 178 3.38 1.83 -12.36
CA CYS A 178 2.80 2.02 -13.69
C CYS A 178 1.70 3.11 -13.75
N LEU A 179 1.29 3.70 -12.63
CA LEU A 179 0.31 4.80 -12.59
C LEU A 179 0.94 6.17 -12.88
N TYR A 180 2.24 6.23 -13.23
CA TYR A 180 2.96 7.47 -13.56
C TYR A 180 2.25 8.42 -14.56
N PRO A 181 1.43 7.96 -15.54
CA PRO A 181 0.69 8.92 -16.38
C PRO A 181 -0.27 9.82 -15.56
N ILE A 182 -0.78 9.33 -14.42
CA ILE A 182 -1.70 10.05 -13.53
C ILE A 182 -0.93 10.71 -12.38
N ILE A 183 -0.07 9.97 -11.67
CA ILE A 183 0.60 10.50 -10.45
C ILE A 183 1.81 11.40 -10.75
N GLY A 184 2.35 11.34 -11.97
CA GLY A 184 3.57 12.05 -12.38
C GLY A 184 4.77 11.12 -12.54
N GLY A 185 5.88 11.68 -13.01
CA GLY A 185 7.10 10.92 -13.31
C GLY A 185 7.11 10.21 -14.66
N ASN A 186 7.97 9.19 -14.76
CA ASN A 186 8.24 8.44 -15.99
C ASN A 186 8.23 6.92 -15.73
N ALA A 187 8.25 6.13 -16.80
CA ALA A 187 8.44 4.68 -16.70
C ALA A 187 9.74 4.36 -15.94
N GLY A 188 9.62 3.55 -14.87
CA GLY A 188 10.76 3.22 -14.00
C GLY A 188 11.10 4.25 -12.91
N ALA A 189 10.49 5.43 -12.94
CA ALA A 189 10.66 6.50 -11.94
C ALA A 189 9.34 7.30 -11.81
N PRO A 190 8.28 6.68 -11.27
CA PRO A 190 7.04 7.38 -10.94
C PRO A 190 7.27 8.45 -9.86
N GLU A 191 6.38 9.45 -9.80
CA GLU A 191 6.32 10.38 -8.64
C GLU A 191 5.39 9.81 -7.55
N ASP A 192 5.66 8.58 -7.11
CA ASP A 192 4.84 7.85 -6.11
C ASP A 192 5.06 8.34 -4.67
N GLU A 193 6.04 9.22 -4.44
CA GLU A 193 6.22 9.94 -3.19
C GLU A 193 5.02 10.86 -2.86
N LYS A 194 4.22 11.26 -3.85
CA LYS A 194 2.96 12.02 -3.65
C LYS A 194 1.84 11.19 -3.04
N VAL A 195 1.92 9.87 -3.12
CA VAL A 195 0.87 8.99 -2.60
C VAL A 195 0.93 9.02 -1.08
N GLU A 196 -0.11 9.55 -0.44
CA GLU A 196 -0.22 9.64 1.02
C GLU A 196 -1.01 8.51 1.65
N THR A 197 -1.89 7.89 0.87
CA THR A 197 -2.69 6.75 1.31
C THR A 197 -2.79 5.73 0.17
N ILE A 198 -2.51 4.46 0.50
CA ILE A 198 -2.80 3.32 -0.36
C ILE A 198 -3.83 2.45 0.35
N ILE A 199 -4.87 2.07 -0.38
CA ILE A 199 -5.87 1.11 0.03
C ILE A 199 -5.81 -0.05 -0.96
N VAL A 200 -5.74 -1.27 -0.46
CA VAL A 200 -5.75 -2.46 -1.31
C VAL A 200 -6.68 -3.50 -0.77
N GLU A 201 -7.54 -4.03 -1.62
CA GLU A 201 -8.41 -5.15 -1.30
C GLU A 201 -8.50 -6.16 -2.43
N LYS A 202 -8.92 -7.37 -2.10
CA LYS A 202 -9.10 -8.45 -3.07
C LYS A 202 -10.38 -9.24 -2.82
N GLN A 203 -10.71 -10.11 -3.78
CA GLN A 203 -11.94 -10.90 -3.81
C GLN A 203 -13.19 -10.05 -4.06
N ILE A 204 -13.07 -9.07 -4.94
CA ILE A 204 -14.18 -8.20 -5.33
C ILE A 204 -15.09 -8.96 -6.29
N GLU A 205 -16.34 -9.19 -5.89
CA GLU A 205 -17.28 -10.11 -6.56
C GLU A 205 -17.52 -9.78 -8.03
N ASN A 206 -17.43 -8.51 -8.41
CA ASN A 206 -17.67 -8.01 -9.77
C ASN A 206 -16.39 -7.81 -10.59
N LEU A 207 -15.25 -8.36 -10.16
CA LEU A 207 -13.98 -8.30 -10.88
C LEU A 207 -13.45 -9.71 -11.18
N GLU A 208 -13.00 -9.93 -12.41
CA GLU A 208 -12.32 -11.17 -12.80
C GLU A 208 -10.91 -11.27 -12.19
N ASP A 209 -10.32 -12.47 -12.16
CA ASP A 209 -9.00 -12.73 -11.59
C ASP A 209 -7.87 -11.87 -12.20
N ASN A 210 -8.02 -11.44 -13.45
CA ASN A 210 -7.08 -10.59 -14.20
C ASN A 210 -7.54 -9.12 -14.28
N MET A 211 -8.46 -8.71 -13.40
CA MET A 211 -8.93 -7.33 -13.32
C MET A 211 -8.45 -6.65 -12.03
N VAL A 212 -8.10 -5.38 -12.18
CA VAL A 212 -7.90 -4.45 -11.07
C VAL A 212 -8.69 -3.18 -11.35
N LYS A 213 -9.58 -2.81 -10.42
CA LYS A 213 -10.16 -1.47 -10.41
C LYS A 213 -9.19 -0.54 -9.69
N VAL A 214 -8.89 0.58 -10.34
CA VAL A 214 -7.97 1.61 -9.86
C VAL A 214 -8.79 2.88 -9.69
N THR A 215 -8.82 3.39 -8.46
CA THR A 215 -9.44 4.67 -8.14
C THR A 215 -8.41 5.58 -7.48
N ILE A 216 -8.31 6.82 -7.94
CA ILE A 216 -7.37 7.81 -7.45
C ILE A 216 -8.11 9.10 -7.08
N TRP A 217 -7.85 9.59 -5.88
CA TRP A 217 -8.33 10.89 -5.39
C TRP A 217 -7.16 11.82 -5.13
N GLU A 218 -7.43 13.11 -5.26
CA GLU A 218 -6.59 14.20 -4.82
C GLU A 218 -7.28 14.94 -3.68
#